data_AF-W2ZMY3-F1
#
_entry.id   AF-W2ZMY3-F1
#
_cell.length_a   1.000
_cell.length_b   1.000
_cell.length_c   1.000
_cell.angle_alpha   90.00
_cell.angle_beta   90.00
_cell.angle_gamma   90.00
#
_symmetry.space_group_name_H-M   'P 1'
#
loop_
_entity.id
_entity.type
_entity.pdbx_description
1 polymer ?
#
loop_
_entity_poly.entity_id
_entity_poly.type
_entity_poly.pdbx_seq_one_letter_code
_entity_poly.pdbx_strand_id
1 'polypeptide(L)'
;MADEDPVVKKHPELWKKWVAKLESKGFFKDAAPGSSEHATRTNKALAKFKEKFGDVKPELSKEEKEAKAEEVKAQGNAALSRQDYEGAAKLYREALQLSSDGPSSHIYHSNLAAALMYLGKYTEVIDHCEQSIALKPSYVKAYSRMGSAQVQLKDFDGAIDTFRRGLEVDSTNAACRDGLAEAERKRRQVQTTPAASAPAGGAGGMPDLSNLASMLGGGGGGLADLMNNPQMMQMAQNMMQNPQMMQMAQNMMQNPDMLNNLMGGLGGAGGPAPGAGAGGMPDMSGLMNSPELIAARSDPDLADFFRDVDNEGPSAATRHMSNPKVSQLMQNVMSRMQG
;
A
#
# COMPACT_ATOMS: atom_id res chain seq x y z
N MET A 1 -50.52 -22.68 -4.16
CA MET A 1 -49.17 -23.13 -3.72
C MET A 1 -48.09 -22.76 -4.73
N ALA A 2 -48.26 -23.01 -6.05
CA ALA A 2 -47.23 -22.62 -7.04
C ALA A 2 -47.11 -21.11 -7.26
N ASP A 3 -48.20 -20.35 -7.20
CA ASP A 3 -48.20 -18.88 -7.42
C ASP A 3 -47.54 -18.10 -6.28
N GLU A 4 -47.27 -18.75 -5.14
CA GLU A 4 -46.53 -18.15 -4.03
C GLU A 4 -45.02 -18.36 -4.11
N ASP A 5 -44.54 -19.23 -5.01
CA ASP A 5 -43.12 -19.54 -5.16
C ASP A 5 -42.33 -18.30 -5.63
N PRO A 6 -41.18 -17.98 -5.00
CA PRO A 6 -40.40 -16.78 -5.33
C PRO A 6 -39.98 -16.68 -6.81
N VAL A 7 -39.67 -17.81 -7.46
CA VAL A 7 -39.27 -17.84 -8.88
C VAL A 7 -40.48 -17.53 -9.78
N VAL A 8 -41.65 -18.03 -9.40
CA VAL A 8 -42.92 -17.74 -10.10
C VAL A 8 -43.32 -16.28 -9.93
N LYS A 9 -43.20 -15.71 -8.72
CA LYS A 9 -43.46 -14.29 -8.45
C LYS A 9 -42.54 -13.36 -9.23
N LYS A 10 -41.27 -13.75 -9.41
CA LYS A 10 -40.30 -12.99 -10.21
C LYS A 10 -40.58 -13.07 -11.71
N HIS A 11 -41.20 -14.16 -12.17
CA HIS A 11 -41.46 -14.44 -13.58
C HIS A 11 -42.90 -14.91 -13.87
N PRO A 12 -43.93 -14.11 -13.53
CA PRO A 12 -45.33 -14.56 -13.57
C PRO A 12 -45.80 -14.88 -14.99
N GLU A 13 -45.38 -14.09 -15.98
CA GLU A 13 -45.73 -14.29 -17.39
C GLU A 13 -45.01 -15.48 -18.02
N LEU A 14 -43.80 -15.82 -17.55
CA LEU A 14 -43.10 -17.03 -18.00
C LEU A 14 -43.74 -18.28 -17.40
N TRP A 15 -44.16 -18.23 -16.13
CA TRP A 15 -44.88 -19.32 -15.49
C TRP A 15 -46.20 -19.63 -16.20
N LYS A 16 -47.01 -18.61 -16.52
CA LYS A 16 -48.24 -18.77 -17.31
C LYS A 16 -47.98 -19.45 -18.66
N LYS A 17 -46.99 -18.97 -19.42
CA LYS A 17 -46.62 -19.56 -20.73
C LYS A 17 -46.09 -20.99 -20.58
N TRP A 18 -45.36 -21.28 -19.51
CA TRP A 18 -44.83 -22.61 -19.21
C TRP A 18 -45.94 -23.62 -18.92
N VAL A 19 -46.87 -23.26 -18.04
CA VAL A 19 -48.03 -24.10 -17.70
C VAL A 19 -48.91 -24.34 -18.92
N ALA A 20 -49.26 -23.29 -19.68
CA ALA A 20 -50.05 -23.41 -20.90
C ALA A 20 -49.39 -24.35 -21.93
N LYS A 21 -48.06 -24.30 -22.05
CA LYS A 21 -47.31 -25.23 -22.91
C LYS A 21 -47.39 -26.67 -22.42
N LEU A 22 -47.33 -26.92 -21.11
CA LEU A 22 -47.48 -28.26 -20.54
C LEU A 22 -48.90 -28.80 -20.74
N GLU A 23 -49.92 -27.97 -20.58
CA GLU A 23 -51.32 -28.30 -20.86
C GLU A 23 -51.52 -28.70 -22.33
N SER A 24 -50.98 -27.91 -23.27
CA SER A 24 -51.06 -28.23 -24.71
C SER A 24 -50.40 -29.57 -25.07
N LYS A 25 -49.43 -30.03 -24.26
CA LYS A 25 -48.75 -31.31 -24.42
C LYS A 25 -49.46 -32.47 -23.72
N GLY A 26 -50.63 -32.23 -23.12
CA GLY A 26 -51.36 -33.23 -22.37
C GLY A 26 -50.67 -33.64 -21.06
N PHE A 27 -49.76 -32.82 -20.52
CA PHE A 27 -49.06 -33.15 -19.27
C PHE A 27 -50.03 -33.39 -18.10
N PHE A 28 -51.19 -32.74 -18.12
CA PHE A 28 -52.25 -32.89 -17.11
C PHE A 28 -53.44 -33.76 -17.57
N LYS A 29 -53.34 -34.47 -18.71
CA LYS A 29 -54.49 -35.10 -19.41
C LYS A 29 -55.31 -36.12 -18.60
N ASP A 30 -54.79 -36.64 -17.49
CA ASP A 30 -55.47 -37.61 -16.61
C ASP A 30 -55.42 -37.18 -15.13
N ALA A 31 -55.14 -35.91 -14.87
CA ALA A 31 -54.98 -35.36 -13.55
C ALA A 31 -56.06 -34.30 -13.32
N ALA A 32 -57.20 -34.69 -12.76
CA ALA A 32 -58.31 -33.76 -12.52
C ALA A 32 -57.86 -32.60 -11.60
N PRO A 33 -58.28 -31.34 -11.85
CA PRO A 33 -57.99 -30.22 -10.97
C PRO A 33 -58.39 -30.53 -9.52
N GLY A 34 -57.48 -30.29 -8.57
CA GLY A 34 -57.69 -30.60 -7.15
C GLY A 34 -57.36 -32.05 -6.73
N SER A 35 -57.06 -32.95 -7.66
CA SER A 35 -56.57 -34.29 -7.33
C SER A 35 -55.12 -34.28 -6.82
N SER A 36 -54.75 -35.30 -6.04
CA SER A 36 -53.36 -35.53 -5.60
C SER A 36 -52.39 -35.67 -6.78
N GLU A 37 -52.84 -36.30 -7.87
CA GLU A 37 -52.07 -36.45 -9.11
C GLU A 37 -51.83 -35.08 -9.78
N HIS A 38 -52.83 -34.21 -9.81
CA HIS A 38 -52.68 -32.86 -10.35
C HIS A 38 -51.73 -32.01 -9.50
N ALA A 39 -51.80 -32.12 -8.17
CA ALA A 39 -50.85 -31.47 -7.26
C ALA A 39 -49.41 -31.96 -7.48
N THR A 40 -49.23 -33.27 -7.64
CA THR A 40 -47.92 -33.90 -7.92
C THR A 40 -47.34 -33.41 -9.25
N ARG A 41 -48.16 -33.37 -10.31
CA ARG A 41 -47.74 -32.85 -11.62
C ARG A 41 -47.44 -31.36 -11.58
N THR A 42 -48.20 -30.58 -10.83
CA THR A 42 -47.95 -29.15 -10.63
C THR A 42 -46.61 -28.91 -9.94
N ASN A 43 -46.30 -29.68 -8.89
CA ASN A 43 -45.00 -29.61 -8.22
C ASN A 43 -43.85 -30.02 -9.13
N LYS A 44 -44.04 -31.03 -9.98
CA LYS A 44 -43.04 -31.45 -10.98
C LYS A 44 -42.81 -30.37 -12.06
N ALA A 45 -43.88 -29.73 -12.50
CA ALA A 45 -43.83 -28.60 -13.43
C ALA A 45 -43.10 -27.39 -12.82
N LEU A 46 -43.37 -27.10 -11.54
CA LEU A 46 -42.71 -26.05 -10.77
C LEU A 46 -41.22 -26.34 -10.57
N ALA A 47 -40.86 -27.57 -10.21
CA ALA A 47 -39.46 -27.97 -10.06
C ALA A 47 -38.67 -27.79 -11.37
N LYS A 48 -39.23 -28.23 -12.50
CA LYS A 48 -38.61 -28.05 -13.83
C LYS A 48 -38.59 -26.59 -14.29
N PHE A 49 -39.57 -25.78 -13.87
CA PHE A 49 -39.56 -24.35 -14.12
C PHE A 49 -38.45 -23.66 -13.33
N LYS A 50 -38.27 -24.01 -12.05
CA LYS A 50 -37.18 -23.50 -11.21
C LYS A 50 -35.80 -23.93 -11.70
N GLU A 51 -35.66 -25.16 -12.20
CA GLU A 51 -34.42 -25.62 -12.83
C GLU A 51 -34.05 -24.79 -14.06
N LYS A 52 -35.05 -24.32 -14.81
CA LYS A 52 -34.84 -23.68 -16.12
C LYS A 52 -34.86 -22.15 -16.08
N PHE A 53 -35.60 -21.57 -15.14
CA PHE A 53 -35.88 -20.14 -15.02
C PHE A 53 -35.68 -19.62 -13.60
N GLY A 54 -35.34 -20.47 -12.65
CA GLY A 54 -34.75 -20.00 -11.40
C GLY A 54 -33.38 -19.44 -11.72
N ASP A 55 -33.06 -18.28 -11.17
CA ASP A 55 -31.69 -17.77 -11.23
C ASP A 55 -30.76 -18.86 -10.69
N VAL A 56 -29.77 -19.23 -11.50
CA VAL A 56 -28.79 -20.28 -11.15
C VAL A 56 -27.82 -19.72 -10.12
N LYS A 57 -28.27 -19.72 -8.86
CA LYS A 57 -27.59 -19.68 -7.55
C LYS A 57 -28.48 -18.90 -6.59
N PRO A 58 -28.70 -19.37 -5.35
CA PRO A 58 -29.20 -18.49 -4.29
C PRO A 58 -28.32 -17.24 -4.29
N GLU A 59 -28.92 -16.07 -4.36
CA GLU A 59 -28.20 -14.85 -4.03
C GLU A 59 -27.68 -15.05 -2.59
N LEU A 60 -26.35 -15.02 -2.43
CA LEU A 60 -25.71 -15.20 -1.13
C LEU A 60 -26.42 -14.28 -0.12
N SER A 61 -26.77 -14.81 1.06
CA SER A 61 -27.29 -14.00 2.15
C SER A 61 -26.29 -12.88 2.49
N LYS A 62 -26.74 -11.85 3.20
CA LYS A 62 -25.84 -10.78 3.62
C LYS A 62 -24.64 -11.34 4.40
N GLU A 63 -24.91 -12.27 5.31
CA GLU A 63 -23.91 -12.96 6.13
C GLU A 63 -22.96 -13.80 5.29
N GLU A 64 -23.47 -14.50 4.26
CA GLU A 64 -22.64 -15.28 3.33
C GLU A 64 -21.77 -14.38 2.44
N LYS A 65 -22.30 -13.23 1.99
CA LYS A 65 -21.54 -12.21 1.25
C LYS A 65 -20.43 -11.62 2.12
N GLU A 66 -20.71 -11.32 3.38
CA GLU A 66 -19.71 -10.82 4.35
C GLU A 66 -18.63 -11.87 4.65
N ALA A 67 -19.02 -13.12 4.91
CA ALA A 67 -18.07 -14.21 5.11
C ALA A 67 -17.18 -14.43 3.89
N LYS A 68 -17.76 -14.36 2.69
CA LYS A 68 -17.00 -14.46 1.44
C LYS A 68 -16.07 -13.27 1.24
N ALA A 69 -16.50 -12.06 1.57
CA ALA A 69 -15.67 -10.86 1.48
C ALA A 69 -14.43 -10.97 2.40
N GLU A 70 -14.60 -11.51 3.61
CA GLU A 70 -13.49 -11.76 4.54
C GLU A 70 -12.50 -12.80 4.01
N GLU A 71 -13.00 -13.88 3.41
CA GLU A 71 -12.16 -14.91 2.77
C GLU A 71 -11.36 -14.32 1.61
N VAL A 72 -12.02 -13.57 0.72
CA VAL A 72 -11.39 -12.90 -0.44
C VAL A 72 -10.37 -11.85 0.04
N LYS A 73 -10.66 -11.10 1.10
CA LYS A 73 -9.69 -10.19 1.73
C LYS A 73 -8.47 -10.96 2.23
N ALA A 74 -8.63 -12.10 2.89
CA ALA A 74 -7.52 -12.92 3.36
C ALA A 74 -6.64 -13.42 2.19
N GLN A 75 -7.26 -13.82 1.08
CA GLN A 75 -6.54 -14.14 -0.17
C GLN A 75 -5.78 -12.93 -0.72
N GLY A 76 -6.41 -11.75 -0.70
CA GLY A 76 -5.78 -10.49 -1.08
C GLY A 76 -4.55 -10.16 -0.22
N ASN A 77 -4.64 -10.35 1.10
CA ASN A 77 -3.50 -10.20 2.01
C ASN A 77 -2.38 -11.17 1.66
N ALA A 78 -2.71 -12.43 1.38
CA ALA A 78 -1.71 -13.42 0.98
C ALA A 78 -1.04 -13.06 -0.36
N ALA A 79 -1.79 -12.51 -1.32
CA ALA A 79 -1.23 -11.99 -2.57
C ALA A 79 -0.30 -10.79 -2.32
N LEU A 80 -0.71 -9.86 -1.46
CA LEU A 80 0.11 -8.70 -1.07
C LEU A 80 1.44 -9.12 -0.44
N SER A 81 1.42 -10.13 0.44
CA SER A 81 2.64 -10.69 1.05
C SER A 81 3.57 -11.39 0.05
N ARG A 82 3.02 -11.89 -1.06
CA ARG A 82 3.80 -12.42 -2.20
C ARG A 82 4.22 -11.33 -3.19
N GLN A 83 3.97 -10.05 -2.89
CA GLN A 83 4.22 -8.90 -3.77
C GLN A 83 3.43 -8.95 -5.09
N ASP A 84 2.37 -9.76 -5.16
CA ASP A 84 1.41 -9.76 -6.28
C ASP A 84 0.39 -8.64 -6.04
N TYR A 85 0.79 -7.42 -6.37
CA TYR A 85 0.02 -6.21 -6.08
C TYR A 85 -1.22 -6.09 -6.97
N GLU A 86 -1.14 -6.47 -8.24
CA GLU A 86 -2.28 -6.53 -9.15
C GLU A 86 -3.32 -7.56 -8.69
N GLY A 87 -2.86 -8.77 -8.32
CA GLY A 87 -3.73 -9.82 -7.79
C GLY A 87 -4.38 -9.40 -6.47
N ALA A 88 -3.62 -8.80 -5.55
CA ALA A 88 -4.16 -8.25 -4.30
C ALA A 88 -5.22 -7.18 -4.57
N ALA A 89 -4.94 -6.22 -5.45
CA ALA A 89 -5.88 -5.16 -5.79
C ALA A 89 -7.17 -5.70 -6.42
N LYS A 90 -7.08 -6.74 -7.26
CA LYS A 90 -8.26 -7.42 -7.82
C LYS A 90 -9.11 -8.06 -6.72
N LEU A 91 -8.48 -8.80 -5.81
CA LEU A 91 -9.17 -9.48 -4.70
C LEU A 91 -9.84 -8.48 -3.75
N TYR A 92 -9.19 -7.38 -3.38
CA TYR A 92 -9.85 -6.38 -2.53
C TYR A 92 -11.03 -5.69 -3.22
N ARG A 93 -10.98 -5.47 -4.54
CA ARG A 93 -12.14 -4.97 -5.29
C ARG A 93 -13.28 -5.99 -5.30
N GLU A 94 -12.98 -7.28 -5.40
CA GLU A 94 -14.00 -8.35 -5.28
C GLU A 94 -14.61 -8.38 -3.88
N ALA A 95 -13.81 -8.24 -2.81
CA ALA A 95 -14.33 -8.13 -1.45
C ALA A 95 -15.28 -6.91 -1.29
N LEU A 96 -14.97 -5.78 -1.92
CA LEU A 96 -15.83 -4.59 -1.94
C LEU A 96 -17.10 -4.77 -2.79
N GLN A 97 -17.08 -5.60 -3.84
CA GLN A 97 -18.29 -5.96 -4.60
C GLN A 97 -19.23 -6.85 -3.78
N LEU A 98 -18.67 -7.70 -2.92
CA LEU A 98 -19.44 -8.56 -2.02
C LEU A 98 -19.99 -7.77 -0.83
N SER A 99 -19.20 -6.85 -0.28
CA SER A 99 -19.55 -6.05 0.89
C SER A 99 -18.94 -4.64 0.78
N SER A 100 -19.72 -3.71 0.22
CA SER A 100 -19.31 -2.32 -0.01
C SER A 100 -19.43 -1.42 1.23
N ASP A 101 -20.40 -1.72 2.11
CA ASP A 101 -20.78 -0.94 3.29
C ASP A 101 -20.89 -1.80 4.57
N GLY A 102 -20.29 -2.99 4.54
CA GLY A 102 -20.23 -3.89 5.68
C GLY A 102 -19.22 -3.45 6.75
N PRO A 103 -19.18 -4.18 7.89
CA PRO A 103 -18.39 -3.80 9.05
C PRO A 103 -16.88 -3.70 8.76
N SER A 104 -16.38 -4.48 7.81
CA SER A 104 -14.97 -4.52 7.41
C SER A 104 -14.65 -3.75 6.13
N SER A 105 -15.62 -3.10 5.47
CA SER A 105 -15.39 -2.47 4.16
C SER A 105 -14.34 -1.35 4.21
N HIS A 106 -14.23 -0.64 5.34
CA HIS A 106 -13.15 0.32 5.58
C HIS A 106 -11.74 -0.32 5.49
N ILE A 107 -11.60 -1.57 5.93
CA ILE A 107 -10.34 -2.34 5.84
C ILE A 107 -10.06 -2.72 4.40
N TYR A 108 -11.08 -3.16 3.64
CA TYR A 108 -10.90 -3.55 2.24
C TYR A 108 -10.43 -2.36 1.40
N HIS A 109 -11.04 -1.19 1.59
CA HIS A 109 -10.59 0.05 0.97
C HIS A 109 -9.14 0.42 1.32
N SER A 110 -8.76 0.35 2.60
CA SER A 110 -7.38 0.65 3.03
C SER A 110 -6.36 -0.37 2.50
N ASN A 111 -6.74 -1.65 2.41
CA ASN A 111 -5.85 -2.68 1.87
C ASN A 111 -5.72 -2.58 0.34
N LEU A 112 -6.80 -2.21 -0.36
CA LEU A 112 -6.74 -1.85 -1.77
C LEU A 112 -5.82 -0.64 -1.99
N ALA A 113 -5.96 0.41 -1.18
CA ALA A 113 -5.05 1.55 -1.17
C ALA A 113 -3.58 1.13 -0.94
N ALA A 114 -3.33 0.13 -0.09
CA ALA A 114 -1.99 -0.44 0.10
C ALA A 114 -1.43 -1.05 -1.18
N ALA A 115 -2.20 -1.89 -1.87
CA ALA A 115 -1.78 -2.51 -3.13
C ALA A 115 -1.56 -1.45 -4.22
N LEU A 116 -2.46 -0.46 -4.32
CA LEU A 116 -2.38 0.61 -5.31
C LEU A 116 -1.17 1.54 -5.09
N MET A 117 -0.73 1.74 -3.84
CA MET A 117 0.51 2.46 -3.56
C MET A 117 1.73 1.80 -4.20
N TYR A 118 1.85 0.46 -4.11
CA TYR A 118 2.93 -0.29 -4.76
C TYR A 118 2.86 -0.24 -6.29
N LEU A 119 1.65 -0.11 -6.83
CA LEU A 119 1.42 0.06 -8.28
C LEU A 119 1.60 1.50 -8.78
N GLY A 120 1.94 2.45 -7.90
CA GLY A 120 2.09 3.87 -8.26
C GLY A 120 0.79 4.58 -8.63
N LYS A 121 -0.37 4.01 -8.31
CA LYS A 121 -1.70 4.53 -8.65
C LYS A 121 -2.21 5.51 -7.60
N TYR A 122 -1.45 6.58 -7.35
CA TYR A 122 -1.62 7.45 -6.18
C TYR A 122 -2.98 8.17 -6.11
N THR A 123 -3.58 8.53 -7.24
CA THR A 123 -4.93 9.12 -7.25
C THR A 123 -5.99 8.12 -6.78
N GLU A 124 -5.96 6.87 -7.27
CA GLU A 124 -6.86 5.80 -6.79
C GLU A 124 -6.64 5.48 -5.29
N VAL A 125 -5.41 5.65 -4.79
CA VAL A 125 -5.10 5.48 -3.35
C VAL A 125 -5.87 6.51 -2.52
N ILE A 126 -5.87 7.78 -2.94
CA ILE A 126 -6.57 8.86 -2.24
C ILE A 126 -8.08 8.56 -2.21
N ASP A 127 -8.68 8.24 -3.36
CA ASP A 127 -10.11 7.92 -3.45
C ASP A 127 -10.51 6.81 -2.48
N HIS A 128 -9.76 5.71 -2.44
CA HIS A 128 -10.07 4.60 -1.54
C HIS A 128 -9.76 4.89 -0.07
N CYS A 129 -8.74 5.70 0.23
CA CYS A 129 -8.52 6.16 1.60
C CYS A 129 -9.66 7.06 2.09
N GLU A 130 -10.19 7.95 1.24
CA GLU A 130 -11.36 8.78 1.57
C GLU A 130 -12.60 7.93 1.86
N GLN A 131 -12.86 6.89 1.04
CA GLN A 131 -13.94 5.94 1.33
C GLN A 131 -13.72 5.19 2.65
N SER A 132 -12.48 4.76 2.93
CA SER A 132 -12.13 4.10 4.20
C SER A 132 -12.39 5.01 5.41
N ILE A 133 -11.98 6.28 5.33
CA ILE A 133 -12.18 7.30 6.36
C ILE A 133 -13.67 7.61 6.54
N ALA A 134 -14.43 7.73 5.44
CA ALA A 134 -15.87 7.97 5.50
C ALA A 134 -16.61 6.83 6.22
N LEU A 135 -16.21 5.58 5.98
CA LEU A 135 -16.78 4.40 6.65
C LEU A 135 -16.33 4.29 8.11
N LYS A 136 -15.07 4.60 8.41
CA LYS A 136 -14.52 4.56 9.77
C LYS A 136 -13.50 5.68 10.01
N PRO A 137 -13.95 6.84 10.52
CA PRO A 137 -13.07 7.99 10.75
C PRO A 137 -11.93 7.75 11.74
N SER A 138 -12.05 6.75 12.62
CA SER A 138 -11.02 6.36 13.59
C SER A 138 -9.94 5.43 13.01
N TYR A 139 -10.00 5.08 11.73
CA TYR A 139 -9.07 4.14 11.12
C TYR A 139 -7.78 4.82 10.63
N VAL A 140 -6.83 5.06 11.54
CA VAL A 140 -5.61 5.84 11.28
C VAL A 140 -4.77 5.35 10.07
N LYS A 141 -4.79 4.05 9.76
CA LYS A 141 -4.07 3.49 8.59
C LYS A 141 -4.50 4.12 7.26
N ALA A 142 -5.75 4.57 7.13
CA ALA A 142 -6.22 5.24 5.92
C ALA A 142 -5.58 6.64 5.75
N TYR A 143 -5.47 7.40 6.85
CA TYR A 143 -4.84 8.72 6.85
C TYR A 143 -3.35 8.63 6.49
N SER A 144 -2.61 7.70 7.10
CA SER A 144 -1.18 7.55 6.80
C SER A 144 -0.91 7.17 5.35
N ARG A 145 -1.76 6.32 4.74
CA ARG A 145 -1.69 5.96 3.32
C ARG A 145 -2.06 7.13 2.40
N MET A 146 -3.12 7.86 2.72
CA MET A 146 -3.56 9.03 1.95
C MET A 146 -2.48 10.11 1.93
N GLY A 147 -1.93 10.45 3.10
CA GLY A 147 -0.84 11.44 3.20
C GLY A 147 0.41 10.99 2.42
N SER A 148 0.74 9.69 2.47
CA SER A 148 1.85 9.14 1.68
C SER A 148 1.61 9.26 0.17
N ALA A 149 0.40 9.00 -0.31
CA ALA A 149 0.05 9.18 -1.72
C ALA A 149 0.11 10.65 -2.15
N GLN A 150 -0.36 11.57 -1.30
CA GLN A 150 -0.26 13.02 -1.55
C GLN A 150 1.20 13.47 -1.64
N VAL A 151 2.09 12.96 -0.79
CA VAL A 151 3.54 13.21 -0.90
C VAL A 151 4.08 12.75 -2.26
N GLN A 152 3.66 11.58 -2.75
CA GLN A 152 4.09 11.07 -4.06
C GLN A 152 3.56 11.93 -5.22
N LEU A 153 2.38 12.51 -5.07
CA LEU A 153 1.80 13.47 -6.01
C LEU A 153 2.36 14.90 -5.85
N LYS A 154 3.31 15.12 -4.91
CA LYS A 154 3.86 16.43 -4.55
C LYS A 154 2.83 17.43 -4.01
N ASP A 155 1.66 16.95 -3.58
CA ASP A 155 0.68 17.71 -2.82
C ASP A 155 1.11 17.74 -1.34
N PHE A 156 2.14 18.53 -1.04
CA PHE A 156 2.71 18.54 0.31
C PHE A 156 1.80 19.21 1.34
N ASP A 157 1.02 20.22 0.94
CA ASP A 157 0.09 20.88 1.85
C ASP A 157 -1.09 19.97 2.20
N GLY A 158 -1.66 19.26 1.22
CA GLY A 158 -2.66 18.23 1.47
C GLY A 158 -2.13 17.08 2.32
N ALA A 159 -0.90 16.62 2.07
CA ALA A 159 -0.27 15.59 2.89
C ALA A 159 -0.11 16.01 4.36
N ILE A 160 0.35 17.24 4.61
CA ILE A 160 0.53 17.79 5.96
C ILE A 160 -0.81 17.82 6.71
N ASP A 161 -1.88 18.30 6.07
CA ASP A 161 -3.22 18.30 6.66
C ASP A 161 -3.68 16.88 7.01
N THR A 162 -3.58 15.96 6.05
CA THR A 162 -4.01 14.57 6.23
C THR A 162 -3.24 13.86 7.35
N PHE A 163 -1.92 14.05 7.44
CA PHE A 163 -1.14 13.45 8.52
C PHE A 163 -1.49 14.05 9.88
N ARG A 164 -1.78 15.36 9.96
CA ARG A 164 -2.25 16.00 11.21
C ARG A 164 -3.59 15.44 11.66
N ARG A 165 -4.56 15.31 10.75
CA ARG A 165 -5.84 14.64 11.04
C ARG A 165 -5.64 13.21 11.50
N GLY A 166 -4.70 12.47 10.91
CA GLY A 166 -4.32 11.14 11.37
C GLY A 166 -3.76 11.12 12.81
N LEU A 167 -2.99 12.14 13.20
CA LEU A 167 -2.45 12.29 14.56
C LEU A 167 -3.48 12.79 15.58
N GLU A 168 -4.53 13.48 15.14
CA GLU A 168 -5.69 13.78 15.99
C GLU A 168 -6.45 12.49 16.34
N VAL A 169 -6.49 11.53 15.42
CA VAL A 169 -7.10 10.20 15.64
C VAL A 169 -6.21 9.32 16.51
N ASP A 170 -4.91 9.25 16.24
CA ASP A 170 -3.91 8.52 17.02
C ASP A 170 -2.60 9.31 17.08
N SER A 171 -2.43 10.04 18.19
CA SER A 171 -1.26 10.91 18.44
C SER A 171 0.08 10.16 18.50
N THR A 172 0.05 8.84 18.69
CA THR A 172 1.24 8.01 18.79
C THR A 172 1.64 7.36 17.47
N ASN A 173 0.84 7.57 16.41
CA ASN A 173 1.03 6.91 15.13
C ASN A 173 2.34 7.31 14.45
N ALA A 174 3.33 6.41 14.45
CA ALA A 174 4.65 6.67 13.87
C ALA A 174 4.59 7.06 12.40
N ALA A 175 3.81 6.32 11.58
CA ALA A 175 3.70 6.58 10.15
C ALA A 175 3.17 8.00 9.84
N CYS A 176 2.17 8.48 10.60
CA CYS A 176 1.69 9.84 10.44
C CYS A 176 2.72 10.89 10.91
N ARG A 177 3.43 10.66 12.02
CA ARG A 177 4.47 11.59 12.50
C ARG A 177 5.63 11.69 11.51
N ASP A 178 6.12 10.56 11.03
CA ASP A 178 7.26 10.49 10.11
C ASP A 178 6.87 11.08 8.75
N GLY A 179 5.67 10.75 8.26
CA GLY A 179 5.10 11.31 7.04
C GLY A 179 4.89 12.82 7.11
N LEU A 180 4.40 13.34 8.24
CA LEU A 180 4.26 14.79 8.47
C LEU A 180 5.63 15.49 8.39
N ALA A 181 6.64 14.94 9.09
CA ALA A 181 7.99 15.49 9.05
C ALA A 181 8.58 15.46 7.63
N GLU A 182 8.33 14.39 6.87
CA GLU A 182 8.76 14.30 5.48
C GLU A 182 8.07 15.32 4.58
N ALA A 183 6.75 15.44 4.67
CA ALA A 183 5.97 16.37 3.87
C ALA A 183 6.39 17.82 4.14
N GLU A 184 6.63 18.20 5.40
CA GLU A 184 7.13 19.53 5.76
C GLU A 184 8.53 19.82 5.22
N ARG A 185 9.44 18.82 5.23
CA ARG A 185 10.78 18.97 4.63
C ARG A 185 10.68 19.17 3.12
N LYS A 186 9.92 18.33 2.43
CA LYS A 186 9.73 18.42 0.97
C LYS A 186 9.07 19.73 0.54
N ARG A 187 8.05 20.19 1.29
CA ARG A 187 7.43 21.51 1.06
C ARG A 187 8.44 22.65 1.15
N ARG A 188 9.30 22.65 2.18
CA ARG A 188 10.35 23.67 2.34
C ARG A 188 11.34 23.65 1.18
N GLN A 189 11.76 22.46 0.73
CA GLN A 189 12.70 22.32 -0.40
C GLN A 189 12.15 22.93 -1.70
N VAL A 190 10.86 22.74 -1.98
CA VAL A 190 10.18 23.36 -3.14
C VAL A 190 10.06 24.88 -3.01
N GLN A 191 9.91 25.41 -1.79
CA GLN A 191 9.90 26.86 -1.55
C GLN A 191 11.29 27.49 -1.66
N THR A 192 12.36 26.75 -1.36
CA THR A 192 13.75 27.24 -1.42
C THR A 192 14.41 27.10 -2.79
N THR A 193 13.77 26.41 -3.75
CA THR A 193 14.24 26.38 -5.14
C THR A 193 13.71 27.63 -5.83
N PRO A 194 14.55 28.63 -6.20
CA PRO A 194 14.07 29.75 -6.98
C PRO A 194 13.53 29.17 -8.29
N ALA A 195 12.28 29.48 -8.62
CA ALA A 195 11.82 29.31 -9.98
C ALA A 195 12.85 30.01 -10.87
N ALA A 196 13.56 29.26 -11.72
CA ALA A 196 14.32 29.84 -12.81
C ALA A 196 13.32 30.71 -13.58
N SER A 197 13.44 32.02 -13.41
CA SER A 197 12.51 32.99 -13.92
C SER A 197 12.46 32.85 -15.44
N ALA A 198 11.35 32.33 -15.94
CA ALA A 198 11.01 32.49 -17.35
C ALA A 198 10.99 34.00 -17.63
N PRO A 199 11.74 34.51 -18.64
CA PRO A 199 11.66 35.92 -18.99
C PRO A 199 10.28 36.14 -19.61
N ALA A 200 9.46 36.95 -18.94
CA ALA A 200 8.24 37.48 -19.55
C ALA A 200 8.64 38.32 -20.77
N GLY A 201 8.20 37.89 -21.95
CA GLY A 201 8.38 38.64 -23.19
C GLY A 201 7.66 39.98 -23.12
N GLY A 202 8.37 41.05 -23.47
CA GLY A 202 7.81 42.40 -23.54
C GLY A 202 8.83 43.46 -23.93
N ALA A 203 9.07 43.56 -25.24
CA ALA A 203 9.60 44.72 -25.98
C ALA A 203 11.06 45.19 -25.71
N GLY A 204 11.93 44.91 -26.70
CA GLY A 204 12.77 45.95 -27.29
C GLY A 204 14.02 46.40 -26.53
N GLY A 205 14.85 45.47 -26.06
CA GLY A 205 16.20 45.79 -25.60
C GLY A 205 17.10 44.57 -25.74
N MET A 206 18.23 44.72 -26.43
CA MET A 206 19.26 43.69 -26.57
C MET A 206 19.54 43.02 -25.20
N PRO A 207 19.59 41.67 -25.12
CA PRO A 207 20.09 41.02 -23.92
C PRO A 207 21.56 41.38 -23.74
N ASP A 208 21.90 41.82 -22.53
CA ASP A 208 23.24 42.26 -22.15
C ASP A 208 24.26 41.12 -22.31
N LEU A 209 25.10 41.25 -23.34
CA LEU A 209 26.20 40.33 -23.63
C LEU A 209 27.32 40.37 -22.57
N SER A 210 27.23 41.26 -21.58
CA SER A 210 28.19 41.34 -20.47
C SER A 210 28.18 40.09 -19.59
N ASN A 211 27.03 39.41 -19.44
CA ASN A 211 26.95 38.16 -18.67
C ASN A 211 27.36 36.90 -19.44
N LEU A 212 27.41 36.95 -20.79
CA LEU A 212 27.90 35.84 -21.61
C LEU A 212 29.44 35.85 -21.73
N ALA A 213 30.06 37.03 -21.66
CA ALA A 213 31.51 37.19 -21.63
C ALA A 213 32.15 36.67 -20.33
N SER A 214 31.45 36.73 -19.19
CA SER A 214 31.91 36.10 -17.93
C SER A 214 31.83 34.57 -17.92
N MET A 215 31.05 33.97 -18.84
CA MET A 215 30.86 32.52 -18.91
C MET A 215 31.79 31.87 -19.95
N LEU A 216 32.23 32.60 -20.99
CA LEU A 216 33.02 32.05 -22.11
C LEU A 216 34.45 32.58 -22.18
N GLY A 217 35.16 32.57 -21.04
CA GLY A 217 36.61 32.60 -21.02
C GLY A 217 37.22 33.99 -20.86
N GLY A 218 37.58 34.32 -19.63
CA GLY A 218 38.49 35.43 -19.37
C GLY A 218 38.50 35.88 -17.93
N GLY A 219 39.48 35.40 -17.16
CA GLY A 219 39.89 36.03 -15.90
C GLY A 219 39.28 35.42 -14.65
N GLY A 220 40.16 35.06 -13.70
CA GLY A 220 39.86 34.23 -12.55
C GLY A 220 38.85 34.81 -11.56
N GLY A 221 37.84 34.01 -11.22
CA GLY A 221 36.89 34.30 -10.15
C GLY A 221 36.44 33.06 -9.36
N GLY A 222 37.06 31.89 -9.57
CA GLY A 222 36.55 30.61 -9.06
C GLY A 222 36.80 30.28 -7.58
N LEU A 223 37.37 31.19 -6.79
CA LEU A 223 37.70 30.88 -5.38
C LEU A 223 37.64 32.10 -4.45
N ALA A 224 37.88 33.31 -4.96
CA ALA A 224 37.87 34.53 -4.17
C ALA A 224 36.45 34.96 -3.71
N ASP A 225 35.44 34.83 -4.59
CA ASP A 225 34.04 35.16 -4.23
C ASP A 225 33.40 34.10 -3.32
N LEU A 226 33.90 32.86 -3.35
CA LEU A 226 33.50 31.82 -2.40
C LEU A 226 33.99 32.13 -0.98
N MET A 227 35.20 32.72 -0.86
CA MET A 227 35.83 33.08 0.42
C MET A 227 35.25 34.34 1.08
N ASN A 228 34.52 35.16 0.33
CA ASN A 228 33.96 36.41 0.85
C ASN A 228 32.54 36.25 1.43
N ASN A 229 32.04 35.00 1.53
CA ASN A 229 30.74 34.70 2.12
C ASN A 229 30.82 34.67 3.67
N PRO A 230 30.13 35.57 4.40
CA PRO A 230 30.21 35.67 5.86
C PRO A 230 29.78 34.39 6.59
N GLN A 231 28.80 33.66 6.04
CA GLN A 231 28.34 32.39 6.60
C GLN A 231 29.39 31.28 6.45
N MET A 232 30.17 31.30 5.35
CA MET A 232 31.23 30.33 5.14
C MET A 232 32.42 30.60 6.05
N MET A 233 32.76 31.88 6.29
CA MET A 233 33.81 32.25 7.24
C MET A 233 33.44 31.84 8.68
N GLN A 234 32.17 31.99 9.07
CA GLN A 234 31.67 31.57 10.38
C GLN A 234 31.61 30.04 10.53
N MET A 235 31.24 29.33 9.46
CA MET A 235 31.26 27.87 9.41
C MET A 235 32.69 27.31 9.48
N ALA A 236 33.63 27.92 8.74
CA ALA A 236 35.05 27.58 8.80
C ALA A 236 35.64 27.85 10.19
N GLN A 237 35.22 28.93 10.86
CA GLN A 237 35.65 29.24 12.22
C GLN A 237 35.13 28.22 13.25
N ASN A 238 33.87 27.80 13.15
CA ASN A 238 33.30 26.74 14.00
C ASN A 238 33.93 25.37 13.72
N MET A 239 34.32 25.12 12.48
CA MET A 239 35.00 23.89 12.07
C MET A 239 36.45 23.85 12.58
N MET A 240 37.18 24.97 12.54
CA MET A 240 38.56 25.09 13.06
C MET A 240 38.63 25.06 14.60
N GLN A 241 37.56 25.47 15.27
CA GLN A 241 37.45 25.40 16.73
C GLN A 241 37.04 24.01 17.23
N ASN A 242 36.70 23.07 16.33
CA ASN A 242 36.24 21.75 16.71
C ASN A 242 37.43 20.80 17.01
N PRO A 243 37.68 20.43 18.29
CA PRO A 243 38.89 19.69 18.69
C PRO A 243 39.01 18.31 18.04
N GLN A 244 37.85 17.68 17.76
CA GLN A 244 37.78 16.38 17.11
C GLN A 244 38.20 16.41 15.63
N MET A 245 37.97 17.54 14.94
CA MET A 245 38.39 17.67 13.55
C MET A 245 39.89 17.96 13.44
N MET A 246 40.47 18.70 14.39
CA MET A 246 41.92 18.91 14.46
C MET A 246 42.67 17.59 14.71
N GLN A 247 42.12 16.72 15.56
CA GLN A 247 42.63 15.35 15.74
C GLN A 247 42.51 14.50 14.47
N MET A 248 41.39 14.62 13.74
CA MET A 248 41.20 13.88 12.49
C MET A 248 42.15 14.34 11.38
N ALA A 249 42.36 15.65 11.24
CA ALA A 249 43.31 16.23 10.30
C ALA A 249 44.75 15.85 10.66
N GLN A 250 45.09 15.82 11.95
CA GLN A 250 46.41 15.39 12.42
C GLN A 250 46.65 13.90 12.18
N ASN A 251 45.62 13.05 12.30
CA ASN A 251 45.67 11.63 11.93
C ASN A 251 45.79 11.42 10.41
N MET A 252 45.16 12.28 9.60
CA MET A 252 45.24 12.21 8.14
C MET A 252 46.61 12.63 7.62
N MET A 253 47.22 13.64 8.24
CA MET A 253 48.57 14.12 7.91
C MET A 253 49.66 13.10 8.27
N GLN A 254 49.38 12.23 9.25
CA GLN A 254 50.26 11.14 9.65
C GLN A 254 50.13 9.90 8.75
N ASN A 255 49.12 9.85 7.86
CA ASN A 255 48.82 8.65 7.08
C ASN A 255 48.64 8.97 5.57
N PRO A 256 49.75 9.14 4.82
CA PRO A 256 49.73 9.58 3.43
C PRO A 256 49.03 8.61 2.44
N ASP A 257 48.83 7.34 2.80
CA ASP A 257 48.14 6.35 1.95
C ASP A 257 46.62 6.60 1.83
N MET A 258 46.02 7.30 2.80
CA MET A 258 44.57 7.56 2.81
C MET A 258 44.18 8.65 1.79
N LEU A 259 45.09 9.60 1.51
CA LEU A 259 44.87 10.69 0.56
C LEU A 259 44.83 10.19 -0.89
N ASN A 260 45.62 9.17 -1.20
CA ASN A 260 45.74 8.60 -2.54
C ASN A 260 44.46 7.83 -2.96
N ASN A 261 43.81 7.14 -2.02
CA ASN A 261 42.53 6.46 -2.27
C ASN A 261 41.35 7.43 -2.42
N LEU A 262 41.40 8.61 -1.81
CA LEU A 262 40.32 9.60 -1.89
C LEU A 262 40.38 10.40 -3.20
N MET A 263 41.59 10.74 -3.66
CA MET A 263 41.80 11.45 -4.93
C MET A 263 41.57 10.58 -6.17
N GLY A 264 41.66 9.25 -6.05
CA GLY A 264 41.34 8.32 -7.15
C GLY A 264 39.84 8.18 -7.45
N GLY A 265 38.94 8.60 -6.54
CA GLY A 265 37.50 8.38 -6.66
C GLY A 265 36.67 9.57 -7.17
N LEU A 266 37.29 10.73 -7.40
CA LEU A 266 36.57 11.99 -7.68
C LEU A 266 36.94 12.66 -9.01
N GLY A 267 37.64 11.94 -9.91
CA GLY A 267 37.97 12.44 -11.24
C GLY A 267 37.55 11.48 -12.35
N GLY A 268 36.33 11.63 -12.89
CA GLY A 268 35.93 10.90 -14.10
C GLY A 268 34.44 10.92 -14.40
N ALA A 269 34.06 11.66 -15.42
CA ALA A 269 32.69 11.78 -15.93
C ALA A 269 32.21 10.50 -16.65
N GLY A 270 30.91 10.23 -16.56
CA GLY A 270 30.10 9.61 -17.62
C GLY A 270 30.27 8.10 -17.90
N GLY A 271 29.35 7.28 -17.38
CA GLY A 271 29.17 5.88 -17.80
C GLY A 271 28.37 5.07 -16.77
N PRO A 272 27.55 4.06 -17.18
CA PRO A 272 26.61 3.41 -16.29
C PRO A 272 27.36 2.58 -15.24
N ALA A 273 26.88 2.63 -14.00
CA ALA A 273 27.51 1.98 -12.85
C ALA A 273 27.71 0.47 -13.09
N PRO A 274 28.95 -0.05 -12.99
CA PRO A 274 29.18 -1.48 -12.90
C PRO A 274 28.82 -1.97 -11.49
N GLY A 275 28.23 -3.16 -11.44
CA GLY A 275 27.63 -3.77 -10.25
C GLY A 275 28.49 -3.69 -9.00
N ALA A 276 27.95 -3.04 -7.97
CA ALA A 276 28.41 -3.17 -6.62
C ALA A 276 28.08 -4.58 -6.12
N GLY A 277 29.12 -5.28 -5.67
CA GLY A 277 29.08 -6.66 -5.21
C GLY A 277 28.01 -6.90 -4.15
N ALA A 278 27.28 -8.00 -4.37
CA ALA A 278 26.43 -8.64 -3.41
C ALA A 278 27.26 -9.07 -2.19
N GLY A 279 27.22 -8.26 -1.12
CA GLY A 279 27.19 -8.83 0.22
C GLY A 279 25.85 -9.55 0.34
N GLY A 280 25.87 -10.87 0.13
CA GLY A 280 24.67 -11.71 0.08
C GLY A 280 23.81 -11.48 1.30
N MET A 281 22.66 -10.84 1.11
CA MET A 281 21.58 -10.86 2.08
C MET A 281 21.17 -12.32 2.25
N PRO A 282 21.17 -12.89 3.47
CA PRO A 282 20.78 -14.28 3.66
C PRO A 282 19.37 -14.51 3.10
N ASP A 283 19.17 -15.64 2.44
CA ASP A 283 17.90 -16.01 1.84
C ASP A 283 16.80 -16.13 2.91
N MET A 284 16.05 -15.05 3.09
CA MET A 284 14.94 -14.97 4.04
C MET A 284 13.78 -15.93 3.69
N SER A 285 13.73 -16.45 2.45
CA SER A 285 12.70 -17.40 2.02
C SER A 285 12.95 -18.80 2.60
N GLY A 286 14.22 -19.18 2.83
CA GLY A 286 14.57 -20.41 3.55
C GLY A 286 14.24 -20.35 5.05
N LEU A 287 14.31 -19.16 5.66
CA LEU A 287 13.98 -18.95 7.07
C LEU A 287 12.47 -19.01 7.32
N MET A 288 11.67 -18.34 6.49
CA MET A 288 10.21 -18.27 6.64
C MET A 288 9.48 -19.60 6.42
N ASN A 289 10.08 -20.52 5.65
CA ASN A 289 9.54 -21.87 5.41
C ASN A 289 10.26 -22.96 6.21
N SER A 290 11.02 -22.60 7.25
CA SER A 290 11.70 -23.60 8.08
C SER A 290 10.69 -24.47 8.85
N PRO A 291 10.91 -25.79 8.97
CA PRO A 291 10.03 -26.68 9.73
C PRO A 291 9.75 -26.21 11.16
N GLU A 292 10.72 -25.53 11.78
CA GLU A 292 10.59 -24.97 13.13
C GLU A 292 9.63 -23.77 13.18
N LEU A 293 9.64 -22.87 12.18
CA LEU A 293 8.69 -21.77 12.09
C LEU A 293 7.27 -22.25 11.74
N ILE A 294 7.16 -23.32 10.95
CA ILE A 294 5.89 -23.97 10.64
C ILE A 294 5.29 -24.63 11.89
N ALA A 295 6.13 -25.33 12.67
CA ALA A 295 5.73 -25.91 13.94
C ALA A 295 5.33 -24.82 14.96
N ALA A 296 6.10 -23.73 15.04
CA ALA A 296 5.81 -22.59 15.91
C ALA A 296 4.48 -21.90 15.54
N ARG A 297 4.16 -21.77 14.24
CA ARG A 297 2.86 -21.22 13.77
C ARG A 297 1.66 -22.08 14.17
N SER A 298 1.89 -23.34 14.51
CA SER A 298 0.85 -24.27 14.97
C SER A 298 0.75 -24.35 16.50
N ASP A 299 1.63 -23.69 17.24
CA ASP A 299 1.61 -23.65 18.72
C ASP A 299 0.57 -22.61 19.21
N PRO A 300 -0.46 -23.02 19.96
CA PRO A 300 -1.47 -22.09 20.50
C PRO A 300 -0.87 -20.97 21.37
N ASP A 301 0.23 -21.23 22.07
CA ASP A 301 0.90 -20.25 22.94
C ASP A 301 1.65 -19.17 22.15
N LEU A 302 1.82 -19.37 20.84
CA LEU A 302 2.45 -18.43 19.91
C LEU A 302 1.43 -17.79 18.94
N ALA A 303 0.15 -18.18 19.02
CA ALA A 303 -0.88 -17.74 18.10
C ALA A 303 -1.06 -16.21 18.10
N ASP A 304 -1.08 -15.58 19.29
CA ASP A 304 -1.18 -14.12 19.41
C ASP A 304 0.08 -13.43 18.88
N PHE A 305 1.28 -13.99 19.10
CA PHE A 305 2.52 -13.47 18.54
C PHE A 305 2.49 -13.46 17.01
N PHE A 306 2.15 -14.59 16.39
CA PHE A 306 2.09 -14.67 14.92
C PHE A 306 0.98 -13.80 14.34
N ARG A 307 -0.20 -13.76 14.99
CA ARG A 307 -1.30 -12.88 14.56
C ARG A 307 -0.87 -11.42 14.57
N ASP A 308 -0.19 -10.97 15.62
CA ASP A 308 0.20 -9.57 15.76
C ASP A 308 1.35 -9.22 14.80
N VAL A 309 2.33 -10.12 14.62
CA VAL A 309 3.39 -9.97 13.61
C VAL A 309 2.84 -9.98 12.19
N ASP A 310 1.86 -10.82 11.86
CA ASP A 310 1.24 -10.86 10.54
C ASP A 310 0.37 -9.60 10.27
N ASN A 311 -0.21 -8.99 11.31
CA ASN A 311 -1.07 -7.80 11.19
C ASN A 311 -0.33 -6.46 11.26
N GLU A 312 0.80 -6.42 11.96
CA GLU A 312 1.53 -5.19 12.30
C GLU A 312 3.01 -5.20 11.87
N GLY A 313 3.51 -6.34 11.40
CA GLY A 313 4.89 -6.51 10.96
C GLY A 313 5.87 -6.88 12.09
N PRO A 314 7.18 -6.98 11.77
CA PRO A 314 8.20 -7.50 12.69
C PRO A 314 8.36 -6.71 13.99
N SER A 315 7.97 -5.44 14.02
CA SER A 315 8.00 -4.59 15.20
C SER A 315 7.09 -5.10 16.33
N ALA A 316 6.01 -5.82 16.00
CA ALA A 316 5.10 -6.39 16.99
C ALA A 316 5.74 -7.51 17.83
N ALA A 317 6.82 -8.13 17.33
CA ALA A 317 7.55 -9.17 18.05
C ALA A 317 8.05 -8.70 19.43
N THR A 318 8.39 -7.42 19.55
CA THR A 318 8.90 -6.82 20.79
C THR A 318 7.91 -6.88 21.96
N ARG A 319 6.59 -6.85 21.69
CA ARG A 319 5.54 -6.92 22.71
C ARG A 319 5.38 -8.30 23.33
N HIS A 320 5.84 -9.32 22.60
CA HIS A 320 5.72 -10.72 22.97
C HIS A 320 7.02 -11.30 23.53
N MET A 321 8.08 -10.49 23.66
CA MET A 321 9.39 -10.93 24.18
C MET A 321 9.33 -11.47 25.61
N SER A 322 8.34 -11.07 26.41
CA SER A 322 8.10 -11.63 27.74
C SER A 322 7.63 -13.08 27.72
N ASN A 323 7.15 -13.59 26.58
CA ASN A 323 6.82 -14.99 26.40
C ASN A 323 8.12 -15.79 26.13
N PRO A 324 8.48 -16.77 26.99
CA PRO A 324 9.73 -17.52 26.86
C PRO A 324 9.82 -18.30 25.54
N LYS A 325 8.69 -18.80 25.01
CA LYS A 325 8.65 -19.49 23.72
C LYS A 325 8.95 -18.54 22.55
N VAL A 326 8.49 -17.29 22.62
CA VAL A 326 8.76 -16.25 21.61
C VAL A 326 10.22 -15.85 21.63
N SER A 327 10.78 -15.60 22.82
CA SER A 327 12.20 -15.30 22.98
C SER A 327 13.10 -16.41 22.42
N GLN A 328 12.75 -17.66 22.68
CA GLN A 328 13.52 -18.81 22.19
C GLN A 328 13.39 -19.00 20.67
N LEU A 329 12.19 -18.80 20.12
CA LEU A 329 11.98 -18.78 18.67
C LEU A 329 12.85 -17.72 17.98
N MET A 330 12.89 -16.50 18.51
CA MET A 330 13.70 -15.42 17.95
C MET A 330 15.20 -15.68 18.05
N GLN A 331 15.68 -16.26 19.15
CA GLN A 331 17.09 -16.67 19.30
C GLN A 331 17.49 -17.74 18.27
N ASN A 332 16.62 -18.72 18.01
CA ASN A 332 16.87 -19.76 17.02
C ASN A 332 16.93 -19.18 15.59
N VAL A 333 16.03 -18.24 15.27
CA VAL A 333 16.03 -17.53 13.98
C VAL A 333 17.27 -16.66 13.83
N MET A 334 17.67 -15.91 14.87
CA MET A 334 18.88 -15.09 14.84
C MET A 334 20.17 -15.91 14.72
N SER A 335 20.26 -17.07 15.39
CA SER A 335 21.42 -17.95 15.30
C SER A 335 21.61 -18.51 13.88
N ARG A 336 20.53 -18.75 13.13
CA ARG A 336 20.59 -19.16 11.71
C ARG A 336 20.92 -18.03 10.74
N MET A 337 20.77 -16.77 11.15
CA MET A 337 21.18 -15.63 10.33
C MET A 337 22.68 -15.31 10.45
N GLN A 338 23.35 -15.83 11.48
CA GLN A 338 24.77 -15.56 11.78
C GLN A 338 25.73 -16.69 11.36
N GLY A 339 25.21 -17.86 10.95
CA GLY A 339 25.97 -18.99 10.43
C GLY A 339 25.77 -19.16 8.94
#